data_AF-A0A497RNR8-F1
#
_entry.id   AF-A0A497RNR8-F1
#
_cell.length_a   1.000
_cell.length_b   1.000
_cell.length_c   1.000
_cell.angle_alpha   90.00
_cell.angle_beta   90.00
_cell.angle_gamma   90.00
#
_symmetry.space_group_name_H-M   'P 1'
#
loop_
_entity.id
_entity.type
_entity.pdbx_description
1 polymer ?
#
loop_
_entity_poly.entity_id
_entity_poly.type
_entity_poly.pdbx_seq_one_letter_code
_entity_poly.pdbx_strand_id
1 'polypeptide(L)'
;MDATFPRISVTQTGAILSPAGIGDKISPITESGSTFTLAKVAMIDYDIDVWVKMNDKATFDSTTYVGTKLRDFLAEKVIRILETGKETLKNSHGILDIEEIGMFSHPLDEDNLLHRKTITIRITVLWPRE
;
A
#
# COMPACT_ATOMS: atom_id res chain seq x y z
N MET A 1 -25.70 -0.75 3.25
CA MET A 1 -24.60 0.11 3.73
C MET A 1 -24.06 0.80 2.49
N ASP A 2 -24.35 2.10 2.32
CA ASP A 2 -23.96 2.82 1.10
C ASP A 2 -22.49 3.19 1.17
N ALA A 3 -21.69 2.70 0.23
CA ALA A 3 -20.30 3.11 0.10
C ALA A 3 -20.24 4.55 -0.45
N THR A 4 -19.45 5.41 0.20
CA THR A 4 -19.12 6.75 -0.29
C THR A 4 -18.01 6.67 -1.33
N PHE A 5 -18.13 7.44 -2.42
CA PHE A 5 -17.14 7.52 -3.48
C PHE A 5 -16.67 8.98 -3.68
N PRO A 6 -15.41 9.24 -4.10
CA PRO A 6 -14.37 8.25 -4.37
C PRO A 6 -13.91 7.51 -3.10
N ARG A 7 -13.48 6.25 -3.25
CA ARG A 7 -13.06 5.38 -2.14
C ARG A 7 -11.67 4.83 -2.40
N ILE A 8 -10.86 4.79 -1.35
CA ILE A 8 -9.58 4.07 -1.32
C ILE A 8 -9.69 3.01 -0.24
N SER A 9 -9.34 1.77 -0.56
CA SER A 9 -9.32 0.65 0.40
C SER A 9 -8.01 -0.11 0.29
N VAL A 10 -7.56 -0.67 1.41
CA VAL A 10 -6.35 -1.50 1.48
C VAL A 10 -6.76 -2.90 1.93
N THR A 11 -6.31 -3.91 1.19
CA THR A 11 -6.60 -5.32 1.48
C THR A 11 -5.30 -6.10 1.48
N GLN A 12 -5.02 -6.88 2.54
CA GLN A 12 -3.90 -7.81 2.52
C GLN A 12 -4.24 -9.00 1.62
N THR A 13 -3.39 -9.28 0.64
CA THR A 13 -3.61 -10.33 -0.37
C THR A 13 -2.63 -11.49 -0.27
N GLY A 14 -1.50 -11.30 0.39
CA GLY A 14 -0.50 -12.35 0.60
C GLY A 14 0.41 -12.07 1.78
N ALA A 15 1.03 -13.13 2.29
CA ALA A 15 2.13 -13.01 3.25
C ALA A 15 3.07 -14.21 3.10
N ILE A 16 4.37 -13.93 3.11
CA ILE A 16 5.44 -14.92 3.09
C ILE A 16 6.38 -14.60 4.24
N LEU A 17 6.74 -15.64 5.00
CA LEU A 17 7.72 -15.54 6.07
C LEU A 17 8.95 -16.38 5.69
N SER A 18 10.11 -15.75 5.66
CA SER A 18 11.37 -16.38 5.28
C SER A 18 12.43 -16.18 6.37
N PRO A 19 13.40 -17.09 6.53
CA PRO A 19 14.55 -16.84 7.39
C PRO A 19 15.32 -15.60 6.93
N ALA A 20 15.83 -14.80 7.87
CA ALA A 20 16.73 -13.69 7.53
C ALA A 20 18.04 -14.23 6.93
N GLY A 21 18.49 -13.63 5.83
CA GLY A 21 19.69 -14.04 5.10
C GLY A 21 20.98 -13.52 5.70
N ILE A 22 22.11 -14.06 5.25
CA ILE A 22 23.44 -13.53 5.60
C ILE A 22 23.60 -12.17 4.91
N GLY A 23 23.62 -11.09 5.69
CA GLY A 23 23.75 -9.70 5.20
C GLY A 23 22.57 -8.80 5.53
N ASP A 24 21.43 -9.38 5.92
CA ASP A 24 20.34 -8.60 6.51
C ASP A 24 20.85 -7.98 7.81
N LYS A 25 20.73 -6.65 7.96
CA LYS A 25 21.10 -5.97 9.22
C LYS A 25 20.11 -6.34 10.30
N ILE A 26 20.32 -7.50 10.92
CA ILE A 26 19.60 -7.97 12.08
C ILE A 26 20.09 -7.16 13.28
N SER A 27 19.46 -6.02 13.53
CA SER A 27 19.69 -5.30 14.77
C SER A 27 18.85 -5.95 15.85
N PRO A 28 19.42 -6.35 17.00
CA PRO A 28 18.62 -6.79 18.13
C PRO A 28 17.67 -5.66 18.53
N ILE A 29 16.37 -5.93 18.61
CA ILE A 29 15.40 -4.96 19.14
C ILE A 29 15.26 -5.24 20.64
N THR A 30 15.45 -4.20 21.44
CA THR A 30 15.13 -4.26 22.87
C THR A 30 13.77 -3.63 23.07
N GLU A 31 12.76 -4.45 23.35
CA GLU A 31 11.41 -3.98 23.69
C GLU A 31 11.06 -4.51 25.07
N SER A 32 10.58 -3.63 25.96
CA SER A 32 10.15 -3.99 27.33
C SER A 32 11.18 -4.76 28.16
N GLY A 33 12.48 -4.46 28.01
CA GLY A 33 13.57 -5.09 28.77
C GLY A 33 14.02 -6.46 28.24
N SER A 34 13.41 -6.96 27.17
CA SER A 34 13.79 -8.20 26.48
C SER A 34 14.48 -7.88 25.17
N THR A 35 15.61 -8.54 24.91
CA THR A 35 16.34 -8.41 23.64
C THR A 35 15.94 -9.55 22.71
N PHE A 36 15.30 -9.22 21.59
CA PHE A 36 14.89 -10.20 20.58
C PHE A 36 15.88 -10.20 19.42
N THR A 37 16.36 -11.38 19.04
CA THR A 37 17.10 -11.58 17.80
C THR A 37 16.09 -11.81 16.68
N LEU A 38 15.95 -10.84 15.78
CA LEU A 38 15.06 -10.97 14.61
C LEU A 38 15.62 -12.05 13.69
N ALA A 39 14.87 -13.13 13.49
CA ALA A 39 15.37 -14.30 12.76
C ALA A 39 14.69 -14.49 11.40
N LYS A 40 13.65 -13.70 11.10
CA LYS A 40 12.82 -13.87 9.92
C LYS A 40 12.48 -12.52 9.28
N VAL A 41 12.31 -12.55 7.97
CA VAL A 41 11.81 -11.44 7.16
C VAL A 41 10.40 -11.81 6.70
N ALA A 42 9.43 -10.96 7.02
CA ALA A 42 8.07 -11.08 6.53
C ALA A 42 7.88 -10.14 5.33
N MET A 43 7.38 -10.69 4.23
CA MET A 43 6.93 -9.94 3.06
C MET A 43 5.42 -10.06 3.00
N ILE A 44 4.72 -8.93 3.07
CA ILE A 44 3.26 -8.86 3.12
C ILE A 44 2.79 -8.07 1.91
N ASP A 45 1.95 -8.69 1.10
CA ASP A 45 1.39 -8.08 -0.10
C ASP A 45 0.05 -7.44 0.22
N TYR A 46 -0.13 -6.21 -0.23
CA TYR A 46 -1.34 -5.42 -0.09
C TYR A 46 -1.81 -4.91 -1.44
N ASP A 47 -3.11 -5.04 -1.70
CA ASP A 47 -3.78 -4.36 -2.78
C ASP A 47 -4.44 -3.09 -2.25
N ILE A 48 -4.08 -1.96 -2.84
CA ILE A 48 -4.72 -0.67 -2.63
C ILE A 48 -5.63 -0.40 -3.82
N ASP A 49 -6.94 -0.45 -3.56
CA ASP A 49 -7.95 -0.20 -4.57
C ASP A 49 -8.48 1.23 -4.51
N VAL A 50 -8.43 1.90 -5.65
CA VAL A 50 -9.02 3.23 -5.87
C VAL A 50 -10.28 3.05 -6.72
N TRP A 51 -11.43 3.43 -6.15
CA TRP A 51 -12.73 3.36 -6.78
C TRP A 51 -13.33 4.74 -6.96
N VAL A 52 -13.86 5.01 -8.16
CA VAL A 52 -14.45 6.31 -8.52
C VAL A 52 -15.69 6.04 -9.38
N LYS A 53 -16.82 6.69 -9.10
CA LYS A 53 -17.98 6.60 -9.99
C LYS A 53 -17.71 7.32 -11.30
N MET A 54 -18.33 6.86 -12.38
CA MET A 54 -18.13 7.40 -13.73
C MET A 54 -18.32 8.92 -13.80
N ASN A 55 -19.28 9.46 -13.04
CA ASN A 55 -19.63 10.88 -13.03
C ASN A 55 -19.00 11.66 -11.87
N ASP A 56 -18.18 11.02 -11.02
CA ASP A 56 -17.47 11.72 -9.95
C ASP A 56 -16.48 12.71 -10.56
N LYS A 57 -16.44 13.90 -9.98
CA LYS A 57 -15.53 14.97 -10.37
C LYS A 57 -14.96 15.64 -9.14
N ALA A 58 -13.69 16.00 -9.22
CA ALA A 58 -13.01 16.78 -8.20
C ALA A 58 -12.03 17.74 -8.86
N THR A 59 -11.82 18.89 -8.21
CA THR A 59 -10.92 19.92 -8.68
C THR A 59 -9.71 19.98 -7.75
N PHE A 60 -8.52 19.82 -8.32
CA PHE A 60 -7.24 19.93 -7.64
C PHE A 60 -6.37 20.90 -8.43
N ASP A 61 -5.76 21.88 -7.75
CA ASP A 61 -4.87 22.87 -8.38
C ASP A 61 -5.47 23.49 -9.66
N SER A 62 -6.73 23.94 -9.58
CA SER A 62 -7.52 24.51 -10.69
C SER A 62 -7.80 23.57 -11.87
N THR A 63 -7.48 22.28 -11.75
CA THR A 63 -7.75 21.26 -12.77
C THR A 63 -8.87 20.34 -12.29
N THR A 64 -9.91 20.18 -13.11
CA THR A 64 -11.02 19.26 -12.82
C THR A 64 -10.76 17.90 -13.46
N TYR A 65 -10.73 16.86 -12.64
CA TYR A 65 -10.62 15.46 -13.04
C TYR A 65 -11.98 14.79 -12.93
N VAL A 66 -12.31 13.91 -13.87
CA VAL A 66 -13.61 13.24 -13.96
C VAL A 66 -13.42 11.75 -14.25
N GLY A 67 -14.21 10.89 -13.59
CA GLY A 67 -14.29 9.46 -13.85
C GLY A 67 -12.91 8.79 -13.88
N THR A 68 -12.54 8.19 -15.02
CA THR A 68 -11.23 7.53 -15.21
C THR A 68 -10.03 8.43 -14.91
N LYS A 69 -10.08 9.72 -15.31
CA LYS A 69 -8.98 10.66 -15.03
C LYS A 69 -8.85 10.95 -13.54
N LEU A 70 -9.97 11.02 -12.82
CA LEU A 70 -9.97 11.20 -11.37
C LEU A 70 -9.40 9.96 -10.67
N ARG A 71 -9.79 8.76 -11.11
CA ARG A 71 -9.22 7.49 -10.61
C ARG A 71 -7.70 7.45 -10.79
N ASP A 72 -7.21 7.77 -11.98
CA ASP A 72 -5.78 7.73 -12.27
C ASP A 72 -5.00 8.76 -11.46
N PHE A 73 -5.53 9.98 -11.36
CA PHE A 73 -4.94 11.03 -10.51
C PHE A 73 -4.86 10.61 -9.04
N LEU A 74 -5.93 10.02 -8.49
CA LEU A 74 -5.94 9.56 -7.10
C LEU A 74 -4.97 8.39 -6.89
N ALA A 75 -4.85 7.47 -7.84
CA ALA A 75 -3.88 6.38 -7.77
C ALA A 75 -2.43 6.90 -7.79
N GLU A 76 -2.10 7.87 -8.64
CA GLU A 76 -0.79 8.52 -8.64
C GLU A 76 -0.49 9.24 -7.32
N LYS A 77 -1.51 9.89 -6.72
CA LYS A 77 -1.37 10.50 -5.40
C LYS A 77 -1.08 9.46 -4.32
N VAL A 78 -1.71 8.28 -4.36
CA VAL A 78 -1.43 7.18 -3.43
C VAL A 78 0.03 6.74 -3.57
N ILE A 79 0.51 6.48 -4.79
CA ILE A 79 1.91 6.07 -5.03
C ILE A 79 2.86 7.12 -4.48
N ARG A 80 2.62 8.41 -4.79
CA ARG A 80 3.47 9.50 -4.30
C ARG A 80 3.48 9.60 -2.77
N ILE A 81 2.34 9.37 -2.11
CA ILE A 81 2.27 9.34 -0.63
C ILE A 81 3.12 8.18 -0.10
N LEU A 82 3.04 6.99 -0.71
CA LEU A 82 3.85 5.85 -0.31
C LEU A 82 5.35 6.13 -0.49
N GLU A 83 5.76 6.67 -1.64
CA GLU A 83 7.15 7.03 -1.95
C GLU A 83 7.71 8.06 -0.97
N THR A 84 6.98 9.14 -0.72
CA THR A 84 7.41 10.20 0.21
C THR A 84 7.36 9.74 1.67
N GLY A 85 6.46 8.80 1.99
CA GLY A 85 6.32 8.20 3.32
C GLY A 85 7.34 7.11 3.64
N LYS A 86 8.06 6.54 2.65
CA LYS A 86 8.96 5.38 2.86
C LYS A 86 9.94 5.61 4.00
N GLU A 87 10.64 6.74 4.02
CA GLU A 87 11.62 7.04 5.06
C GLU A 87 10.98 7.16 6.45
N THR A 88 9.78 7.72 6.55
CA THR A 88 9.06 7.80 7.84
C THR A 88 8.65 6.41 8.31
N LEU A 89 8.16 5.57 7.40
CA LEU A 89 7.76 4.20 7.69
C LEU A 89 8.96 3.33 8.09
N LYS A 90 10.13 3.55 7.45
CA LYS A 90 11.39 2.88 7.82
C LYS A 90 11.85 3.25 9.22
N ASN A 91 11.90 4.55 9.52
CA ASN A 91 12.48 5.03 10.77
C ASN A 91 11.53 4.89 11.97
N SER A 92 10.21 5.00 11.78
CA SER A 92 9.24 5.05 12.88
C SER A 92 8.45 3.76 13.10
N HIS A 93 8.37 2.87 12.10
CA HIS A 93 7.50 1.69 12.16
C HIS A 93 8.22 0.36 11.89
N GLY A 94 9.56 0.37 11.79
CA GLY A 94 10.35 -0.84 11.59
C GLY A 94 10.10 -1.55 10.25
N ILE A 95 9.50 -0.84 9.29
CA ILE A 95 9.33 -1.34 7.93
C ILE A 95 10.70 -1.30 7.24
N LEU A 96 11.16 -2.40 6.69
CA LEU A 96 12.44 -2.43 5.96
C LEU A 96 12.32 -1.80 4.59
N ASP A 97 11.25 -2.16 3.87
CA ASP A 97 11.02 -1.65 2.53
C ASP A 97 9.55 -1.71 2.12
N ILE A 98 9.23 -0.88 1.13
CA ILE A 98 7.92 -0.86 0.46
C ILE A 98 8.18 -0.83 -1.03
N GLU A 99 7.77 -1.90 -1.73
CA GLU A 99 7.95 -2.07 -3.17
C GLU A 99 6.60 -1.96 -3.87
N GLU A 100 6.55 -1.27 -5.01
CA GLU A 100 5.40 -1.37 -5.92
C GLU A 100 5.60 -2.60 -6.80
N ILE A 101 4.73 -3.60 -6.63
CA ILE A 101 4.77 -4.84 -7.39
C ILE A 101 4.09 -4.67 -8.75
N GLY A 102 3.03 -3.86 -8.78
CA GLY A 102 2.36 -3.53 -10.03
C GLY A 102 1.11 -2.69 -9.84
N MET A 103 0.56 -2.27 -10.97
CA MET A 103 -0.65 -1.47 -11.01
C MET A 103 -1.53 -1.94 -12.16
N PHE A 104 -2.82 -2.18 -11.86
CA PHE A 104 -3.78 -2.71 -12.81
C PHE A 104 -5.04 -1.85 -12.87
N SER A 105 -5.46 -1.50 -14.08
CA SER A 105 -6.74 -0.82 -14.31
C SER A 105 -7.78 -1.85 -14.70
N HIS A 106 -8.83 -1.97 -13.90
CA HIS A 106 -9.93 -2.88 -14.21
C HIS A 106 -10.82 -2.27 -15.31
N PRO A 107 -11.52 -3.12 -16.09
CA PRO A 107 -12.64 -2.68 -16.92
C PRO A 107 -13.67 -1.90 -16.09
N LEU A 108 -14.48 -1.08 -16.77
CA LEU A 108 -15.61 -0.42 -16.13
C LEU A 108 -16.58 -1.50 -15.59
N ASP A 109 -16.95 -1.37 -14.33
CA ASP A 109 -18.10 -2.09 -13.78
C ASP A 109 -19.36 -1.35 -14.26
N GLU A 110 -20.03 -1.90 -15.27
CA GLU A 110 -21.20 -1.28 -15.92
C GLU A 110 -22.42 -1.24 -15.00
N ASP A 111 -22.57 -2.25 -14.13
CA ASP A 111 -23.71 -2.35 -13.21
C ASP A 111 -23.67 -1.24 -12.16
N ASN A 112 -22.47 -0.94 -11.65
CA ASN A 112 -22.27 0.07 -10.60
C ASN A 112 -21.76 1.41 -11.13
N LEU A 113 -21.44 1.50 -12.43
CA LEU A 113 -20.79 2.64 -13.08
C LEU A 113 -19.49 3.03 -12.35
N LEU A 114 -18.66 2.05 -12.00
CA LEU A 114 -17.44 2.24 -11.19
C LEU A 114 -16.18 2.00 -12.01
N HIS A 115 -15.27 2.96 -11.94
CA HIS A 115 -13.88 2.77 -12.36
C HIS A 115 -13.05 2.30 -11.16
N ARG A 116 -12.29 1.23 -11.34
CA ARG A 116 -11.36 0.70 -10.33
C ARG A 116 -9.93 0.66 -10.87
N LYS A 117 -8.97 1.00 -9.99
CA LYS A 117 -7.54 0.76 -10.21
C LYS A 117 -6.97 0.12 -8.95
N THR A 118 -6.19 -0.93 -9.13
CA THR A 118 -5.51 -1.64 -8.03
C THR A 118 -4.02 -1.32 -8.13
N ILE A 119 -3.43 -0.96 -7.00
CA ILE A 119 -1.98 -0.82 -6.82
C ILE A 119 -1.57 -1.93 -5.86
N THR A 120 -0.74 -2.86 -6.31
CA THR A 120 -0.20 -3.92 -5.46
C THR A 120 1.15 -3.50 -4.93
N ILE A 121 1.29 -3.49 -3.61
CA ILE A 121 2.53 -3.19 -2.93
C ILE A 121 2.97 -4.37 -2.07
N ARG A 122 4.28 -4.49 -1.86
CA ARG A 122 4.87 -5.41 -0.91
C ARG A 122 5.55 -4.63 0.20
N ILE A 123 5.17 -4.91 1.43
CA ILE A 123 5.81 -4.39 2.63
C ILE A 123 6.71 -5.47 3.20
N THR A 124 7.98 -5.13 3.41
CA THR A 124 8.96 -6.01 4.03
C THR A 124 9.23 -5.54 5.45
N VAL A 125 9.13 -6.43 6.43
CA VAL A 125 9.38 -6.13 7.85
C VAL A 125 10.24 -7.22 8.49
N LEU A 126 10.99 -6.86 9.54
CA LEU A 126 11.66 -7.84 10.39
C LEU A 126 10.66 -8.44 11.36
N TRP A 127 10.65 -9.77 11.46
CA TRP A 127 9.74 -10.50 12.34
C TRP A 127 10.50 -11.12 13.52
N PRO A 128 10.04 -10.89 14.77
CA PRO A 128 10.69 -11.44 15.95
C PRO A 128 10.60 -12.96 16.01
N ARG A 129 11.58 -13.56 16.69
CA ARG A 129 11.58 -14.99 17.01
C ARG A 129 10.73 -15.20 18.28
N GLU A 130 9.75 -16.11 18.20
CA GLU A 130 9.04 -16.64 19.38
C GLU A 130 9.99 -17.42 20.30
#